data_AF-A0A2V9U7S8-F1
#
_entry.id   AF-A0A2V9U7S8-F1
#
_cell.length_a   1.000
_cell.length_b   1.000
_cell.length_c   1.000
_cell.angle_alpha   90.00
_cell.angle_beta   90.00
_cell.angle_gamma   90.00
#
_symmetry.space_group_name_H-M   'P 1'
#
loop_
_entity.id
_entity.type
_entity.pdbx_description
1 polymer ?
#
loop_
_entity_poly.entity_id
_entity_poly.type
_entity_poly.pdbx_seq_one_letter_code
_entity_poly.pdbx_strand_id
1 'polypeptide(L)'
;MRLSGHRCLTRNATTADWLRANSAPNLWPVEGQVTGSFGERIDPFNGEGAFHTGVDIAATVGQPVVAPADGVVDFADFMGGYGRAIILEHGHGIVTRFGHLS
;
A
#
# COMPACT_ATOMS: atom_id res chain seq x y z
N MET A 1 41.61 -24.82 22.20
CA MET A 1 40.33 -24.97 21.47
C MET A 1 39.43 -23.79 21.86
N ARG A 2 39.42 -22.68 21.10
CA ARG A 2 38.55 -21.52 21.37
C ARG A 2 37.23 -21.73 20.63
N LEU A 3 36.12 -21.82 21.34
CA LEU A 3 34.79 -21.76 20.74
C LEU A 3 34.49 -20.29 20.37
N SER A 4 34.41 -20.03 19.07
CA SER A 4 33.98 -18.75 18.51
C SER A 4 32.48 -18.59 18.80
N GLY A 5 32.14 -17.68 19.71
CA GLY A 5 30.76 -17.30 19.98
C GLY A 5 30.18 -16.52 18.81
N HIS A 6 29.28 -17.14 18.06
CA HIS A 6 28.42 -16.43 17.11
C HIS A 6 27.50 -15.49 17.89
N ARG A 7 27.87 -14.21 17.91
CA ARG A 7 27.07 -13.13 18.48
C ARG A 7 25.91 -12.84 17.51
N CYS A 8 24.77 -13.48 17.73
CA CYS A 8 23.51 -13.05 17.12
C CYS A 8 23.14 -11.69 17.73
N LEU A 9 23.35 -10.60 16.98
CA LEU A 9 22.99 -9.25 17.40
C LEU A 9 21.46 -9.09 17.25
N THR A 10 20.68 -9.56 18.22
CA THR A 10 19.32 -9.04 18.40
C THR A 10 19.46 -7.60 18.89
N ARG A 11 19.38 -6.61 17.98
CA ARG A 11 19.20 -5.22 18.40
C ARG A 11 17.93 -5.16 19.25
N ASN A 12 18.04 -4.63 20.46
CA ASN A 12 16.87 -4.36 21.29
C ASN A 12 16.07 -3.27 20.58
N ALA A 13 14.94 -3.64 19.96
CA ALA A 13 14.10 -2.72 19.21
C ALA A 13 13.52 -1.66 20.16
N THR A 14 13.63 -0.40 19.75
CA THR A 14 13.07 0.73 20.48
C THR A 14 11.59 0.92 20.13
N THR A 15 10.84 1.67 20.93
CA THR A 15 9.47 2.08 20.59
C THR A 15 9.41 2.77 19.22
N ALA A 16 10.43 3.57 18.87
CA ALA A 16 10.50 4.23 17.57
C ALA A 16 10.64 3.24 16.40
N ASP A 17 11.36 2.13 16.61
CA ASP A 17 11.49 1.08 15.60
C ASP A 17 10.15 0.39 15.36
N TRP A 18 9.40 0.11 16.43
CA TRP A 18 8.06 -0.48 16.34
C TRP A 18 7.04 0.45 15.67
N LEU A 19 7.04 1.74 16.03
CA LEU A 19 6.15 2.72 15.41
C LEU A 19 6.41 2.83 13.91
N ARG A 20 7.68 2.84 13.48
CA ARG A 20 8.01 2.84 12.05
C ARG A 20 7.56 1.57 11.34
N ALA A 21 7.75 0.41 11.96
CA ALA A 21 7.33 -0.85 11.38
C ALA A 21 5.79 -0.91 11.20
N ASN A 22 5.04 -0.43 12.18
CA ASN A 22 3.57 -0.37 12.12
C ASN A 22 3.05 0.59 11.05
N SER A 23 3.74 1.70 10.81
CA SER A 23 3.40 2.67 9.76
C SER A 23 3.81 2.25 8.34
N ALA A 24 4.56 1.15 8.18
CA ALA A 24 5.07 0.74 6.88
C ALA A 24 4.04 -0.14 6.15
N PRO A 25 3.42 0.30 5.03
CA PRO A 25 2.42 -0.47 4.32
C PRO A 25 3.01 -1.78 3.77
N ASN A 26 2.68 -2.91 4.40
CA ASN A 26 3.25 -4.20 4.06
C ASN A 26 2.21 -5.34 3.98
N LEU A 27 0.95 -5.08 4.36
CA LEU A 27 -0.14 -6.01 4.15
C LEU A 27 -0.75 -5.81 2.76
N TRP A 28 -1.26 -6.91 2.19
CA TRP A 28 -2.01 -6.87 0.95
C TRP A 28 -3.46 -6.41 1.25
N PRO A 29 -3.97 -5.36 0.59
CA PRO A 29 -5.21 -4.70 1.03
C PRO A 29 -6.48 -5.47 0.67
N VAL A 30 -6.43 -6.34 -0.35
CA VAL A 30 -7.55 -7.19 -0.77
C VAL A 30 -7.03 -8.44 -1.48
N GLU A 31 -7.58 -9.60 -1.19
CA GLU A 31 -7.22 -10.84 -1.89
C GLU A 31 -7.77 -10.83 -3.33
N GLY A 32 -6.89 -10.98 -4.32
CA GLY A 32 -7.25 -10.96 -5.73
C GLY A 32 -6.04 -10.99 -6.67
N GLN A 33 -6.31 -11.22 -7.95
CA GLN A 33 -5.27 -11.16 -8.99
C GLN A 33 -4.94 -9.70 -9.32
N VAL A 34 -3.66 -9.41 -9.54
CA VAL A 34 -3.26 -8.11 -10.11
C VAL A 34 -3.68 -8.08 -11.58
N THR A 35 -4.59 -7.17 -11.91
CA THR A 35 -5.11 -6.95 -13.27
C THR A 35 -4.48 -5.74 -13.95
N GLY A 36 -3.96 -4.81 -13.14
CA GLY A 36 -3.26 -3.62 -13.61
C GLY A 36 -1.99 -3.39 -12.79
N SER A 37 -0.83 -3.56 -13.40
CA SER A 37 0.45 -3.21 -12.76
C SER A 37 0.67 -1.71 -12.76
N PHE A 38 1.47 -1.23 -11.81
CA PHE A 38 2.03 0.12 -11.80
C PHE A 38 2.98 0.33 -12.97
N GLY A 39 2.99 1.53 -13.55
CA GLY A 39 3.98 1.96 -14.54
C GLY A 39 3.41 2.41 -15.88
N GLU A 40 4.30 2.56 -16.86
CA GLU A 40 3.96 2.97 -18.22
C GLU A 40 3.13 1.92 -18.96
N ARG A 41 2.15 2.40 -19.70
CA ARG A 41 1.27 1.63 -20.56
C ARG A 41 1.05 2.42 -21.85
N ILE A 42 0.75 1.72 -22.93
CA ILE A 42 0.32 2.37 -24.18
C ILE A 42 -1.19 2.58 -24.06
N ASP A 43 -1.64 3.82 -24.26
CA ASP A 43 -3.06 4.15 -24.36
C ASP A 43 -3.66 3.39 -25.56
N PRO A 44 -4.68 2.53 -25.35
CA PRO A 44 -5.22 1.70 -26.41
C PRO A 44 -6.07 2.47 -27.43
N PHE A 45 -6.37 3.75 -27.19
CA PHE A 45 -7.23 4.59 -28.04
C PHE A 45 -6.44 5.56 -28.92
N ASN A 46 -5.38 6.19 -28.41
CA ASN A 46 -4.58 7.15 -29.17
C ASN A 46 -3.12 6.74 -29.38
N GLY A 47 -2.67 5.64 -28.74
CA GLY A 47 -1.29 5.14 -28.85
C GLY A 47 -0.25 5.98 -28.11
N GLU A 48 -0.69 6.99 -27.35
CA GLU A 48 0.21 7.80 -26.51
C GLU A 48 0.56 7.06 -25.21
N GLY A 49 1.64 7.49 -24.55
CA GLY A 49 2.02 6.93 -23.27
C GLY A 49 1.03 7.33 -22.18
N ALA A 50 0.44 6.34 -21.49
CA ALA A 50 -0.32 6.51 -20.27
C ALA A 50 0.47 5.94 -19.08
N PHE A 51 0.39 6.58 -17.91
CA PHE A 51 1.08 6.08 -16.71
C PHE A 51 0.08 5.67 -15.64
N HIS A 52 0.11 4.40 -15.26
CA HIS A 52 -0.72 3.88 -14.18
C HIS A 52 -0.02 4.09 -12.84
N THR A 53 -0.56 5.01 -12.05
CA THR A 53 0.01 5.45 -10.76
C THR A 53 -0.35 4.54 -9.58
N GLY A 54 -0.95 3.38 -9.84
CA GLY A 54 -1.39 2.43 -8.82
C GLY A 54 -1.29 0.98 -9.29
N VAL A 55 -1.88 0.09 -8.49
CA VAL A 55 -2.03 -1.33 -8.82
C VAL A 55 -3.52 -1.66 -8.72
N ASP A 56 -4.08 -2.26 -9.77
CA ASP A 56 -5.45 -2.77 -9.77
C ASP A 56 -5.44 -4.22 -9.37
N ILE A 57 -6.25 -4.54 -8.35
CA ILE A 57 -6.44 -5.89 -7.84
C ILE A 57 -7.90 -6.26 -8.07
N ALA A 58 -8.14 -7.40 -8.72
CA ALA A 58 -9.48 -7.89 -8.95
C ALA A 58 -10.19 -8.16 -7.62
N ALA A 59 -11.38 -7.58 -7.44
CA ALA A 59 -12.22 -7.77 -6.28
C ALA A 59 -13.70 -7.81 -6.68
N THR A 60 -14.53 -8.44 -5.85
CA THR A 60 -15.99 -8.40 -5.99
C THR A 60 -16.57 -7.15 -5.31
N VAL A 61 -17.72 -6.66 -5.77
CA VAL A 61 -18.41 -5.53 -5.13
C VAL A 61 -18.75 -5.90 -3.69
N GLY A 62 -18.41 -5.03 -2.73
CA GLY A 62 -18.62 -5.24 -1.31
C GLY A 62 -17.53 -6.08 -0.62
N GLN A 63 -16.51 -6.54 -1.35
CA GLN A 63 -15.38 -7.25 -0.75
C GLN A 63 -14.63 -6.32 0.22
N PRO A 64 -14.39 -6.76 1.47
CA PRO A 64 -13.67 -5.95 2.44
C PRO A 64 -12.26 -5.59 1.97
N VAL A 65 -11.90 -4.31 2.14
CA VAL A 65 -10.56 -3.78 1.92
C VAL A 65 -9.95 -3.43 3.27
N VAL A 66 -8.72 -3.86 3.52
CA VAL A 66 -8.00 -3.61 4.78
C VAL A 66 -6.90 -2.58 4.58
N ALA A 67 -6.66 -1.79 5.64
CA ALA A 67 -5.52 -0.87 5.66
C ALA A 67 -4.20 -1.67 5.69
N PRO A 68 -3.22 -1.34 4.84
CA PRO A 68 -1.98 -2.09 4.72
C PRO A 68 -0.99 -1.83 5.88
N ALA A 69 -1.27 -0.83 6.71
CA ALA A 69 -0.50 -0.39 7.87
C ALA A 69 -1.35 0.52 8.76
N ASP A 70 -0.88 0.81 9.97
CA ASP A 70 -1.46 1.81 10.87
C ASP A 70 -1.42 3.20 10.20
N GLY A 71 -2.50 3.98 10.33
CA GLY A 71 -2.57 5.31 9.74
C GLY A 71 -3.82 6.09 10.15
N VAL A 72 -3.91 7.32 9.67
CA VAL A 72 -5.04 8.24 9.89
C VAL A 72 -5.74 8.51 8.57
N VAL A 73 -7.07 8.50 8.59
CA VAL A 73 -7.87 8.87 7.41
C VAL A 73 -7.67 10.36 7.14
N ASP A 74 -7.08 10.68 5.99
CA ASP A 74 -6.90 12.05 5.48
C ASP A 74 -8.08 12.45 4.57
N PHE A 75 -8.66 11.48 3.86
CA PHE A 75 -9.81 11.68 2.97
C PHE A 75 -10.71 10.44 2.90
N ALA A 76 -12.03 10.66 2.85
CA ALA A 76 -13.03 9.62 2.64
C ALA A 76 -14.30 10.20 1.98
N ASP A 77 -14.30 10.27 0.65
CA ASP A 77 -15.45 10.75 -0.15
C ASP A 77 -15.27 10.34 -1.64
N PHE A 78 -16.10 10.86 -2.54
CA PHE A 78 -15.92 10.76 -3.98
C PHE A 78 -14.76 11.64 -4.47
N MET A 79 -13.87 11.04 -5.27
CA MET A 79 -12.75 11.69 -5.93
C MET A 79 -12.81 11.42 -7.44
N GLY A 80 -12.68 12.47 -8.25
CA GLY A 80 -12.70 12.37 -9.71
C GLY A 80 -11.72 11.32 -10.23
N GLY A 81 -12.14 10.52 -11.22
CA GLY A 81 -11.35 9.40 -11.75
C GLY A 81 -11.31 8.16 -10.85
N TYR A 82 -11.28 8.32 -9.52
CA TYR A 82 -11.22 7.22 -8.56
C TYR A 82 -12.60 6.73 -8.07
N GLY A 83 -13.66 7.52 -8.20
CA GLY A 83 -14.96 7.19 -7.60
C GLY A 83 -14.92 7.33 -6.08
N ARG A 84 -15.59 6.45 -5.32
CA ARG A 84 -15.45 6.43 -3.86
C ARG A 84 -14.02 6.06 -3.49
N ALA A 85 -13.38 6.93 -2.72
CA ALA A 85 -11.98 6.81 -2.38
C ALA A 85 -11.73 7.06 -0.90
N ILE A 86 -10.72 6.36 -0.38
CA ILE A 86 -10.16 6.59 0.96
C ILE A 86 -8.66 6.83 0.79
N ILE A 87 -8.12 7.80 1.54
CA ILE A 87 -6.69 8.09 1.63
C ILE A 87 -6.27 8.00 3.09
N LEU A 88 -5.19 7.24 3.34
CA LEU A 88 -4.58 7.08 4.66
C LEU A 88 -3.19 7.69 4.67
N GLU A 89 -2.91 8.53 5.66
CA GLU A 89 -1.56 9.01 5.98
C GLU A 89 -0.97 8.10 7.07
N HIS A 90 0.21 7.53 6.81
CA HIS A 90 0.85 6.57 7.71
C HIS A 90 2.01 7.19 8.52
N GLY A 91 2.32 8.45 8.31
CA GLY A 91 3.51 9.13 8.80
C GLY A 91 4.66 9.07 7.78
N HIS A 92 5.69 9.87 8.03
CA HIS A 92 6.92 9.92 7.22
C HIS A 92 6.69 10.24 5.72
N GLY A 93 5.57 10.88 5.39
CA GLY A 93 5.20 11.21 4.01
C GLY A 93 4.70 10.01 3.20
N ILE A 94 4.36 8.90 3.87
CA ILE A 94 3.81 7.70 3.24
C ILE A 94 2.30 7.78 3.26
N VAL A 95 1.69 7.61 2.08
CA VAL A 95 0.25 7.67 1.89
C VAL A 95 -0.20 6.47 1.07
N THR A 96 -1.32 5.86 1.47
CA THR A 96 -2.01 4.87 0.64
C THR A 96 -3.35 5.40 0.18
N ARG A 97 -3.74 5.06 -1.04
CA ARG A 97 -4.99 5.50 -1.68
C ARG A 97 -5.74 4.29 -2.20
N PHE A 98 -7.03 4.21 -1.86
CA PHE A 98 -7.95 3.19 -2.31
C PHE A 98 -9.00 3.85 -3.19
N GLY A 99 -9.17 3.37 -4.41
CA GLY A 99 -10.16 3.85 -5.36
C GLY A 99 -11.21 2.77 -5.66
N HIS A 100 -12.26 3.19 -6.34
CA HIS A 100 -13.33 2.33 -6.87
C HIS A 100 -14.08 1.52 -5.81
N LEU A 101 -14.19 2.05 -4.59
CA LEU A 101 -14.84 1.38 -3.45
C LEU A 101 -16.38 1.31 -3.63
N SER A 102 -17.02 0.32 -2.98
CA SER A 102 -18.47 0.06 -3.08
C SER A 102 -19.29 0.55 -1.89
#